data_AF-A0A2V9X1V1-F1
#
_entry.id   AF-A0A2V9X1V1-F1
#
_cell.length_a   1.000
_cell.length_b   1.000
_cell.length_c   1.000
_cell.angle_alpha   90.00
_cell.angle_beta   90.00
_cell.angle_gamma   90.00
#
_symmetry.space_group_name_H-M   'P 1'
#
loop_
_entity.id
_entity.type
_entity.pdbx_description
1 polymer ?
#
loop_
_entity_poly.entity_id
_entity_poly.type
_entity_poly.pdbx_seq_one_letter_code
_entity_poly.pdbx_strand_id
1 'polypeptide(L)'
;MCVPRATVEDVDRAVQSALDGFPSWAEAIPAARSRALLKLADRIESCAEPLAELESRNVGKPLAVAKDDVEFAIDNLRFLRRRRALIGRPRCWRRNCGLKLLRT
;
A
#
# COMPACT_ATOMS: atom_id res chain seq x y z
N MET A 1 4.66 10.66 25.65
CA MET A 1 4.08 11.09 24.36
C MET A 1 2.78 10.30 24.20
N CYS A 2 1.62 10.95 24.27
CA CYS A 2 0.33 10.28 24.06
C CYS A 2 -0.14 10.52 22.61
N VAL A 3 -0.73 9.50 21.99
CA VAL A 3 -1.38 9.62 20.68
C VAL A 3 -2.86 9.89 20.94
N PRO A 4 -3.46 10.96 20.36
CA PRO A 4 -4.88 11.24 20.56
C PRO A 4 -5.74 10.15 19.93
N ARG A 5 -6.88 9.86 20.56
CA ARG A 5 -7.89 8.97 19.97
C ARG A 5 -8.67 9.73 18.90
N ALA A 6 -8.86 9.10 17.75
CA ALA A 6 -9.69 9.64 16.68
C ALA A 6 -11.16 9.70 17.13
N THR A 7 -11.87 10.75 16.72
CA THR A 7 -13.33 10.85 16.87
C THR A 7 -14.05 10.20 15.70
N VAL A 8 -15.39 10.11 15.76
CA VAL A 8 -16.20 9.61 14.64
C VAL A 8 -16.01 10.49 13.41
N GLU A 9 -15.98 11.80 13.61
CA GLU A 9 -15.80 12.78 12.54
C GLU A 9 -14.42 12.68 11.89
N ASP A 10 -13.38 12.27 12.63
CA ASP A 10 -12.05 12.02 12.05
C ASP A 10 -12.07 10.81 11.11
N VAL A 11 -12.81 9.76 11.50
CA VAL A 11 -13.00 8.56 10.69
C VAL A 11 -13.78 8.88 9.43
N ASP A 12 -14.89 9.61 9.54
CA ASP A 12 -15.71 10.00 8.38
C ASP A 12 -14.89 10.80 7.35
N ARG A 13 -14.06 11.74 7.83
CA ARG A 13 -13.15 12.50 6.96
C ARG A 13 -12.11 11.61 6.29
N ALA A 14 -11.53 10.64 7.01
CA ALA A 14 -10.55 9.72 6.46
C ALA A 14 -11.17 8.80 5.39
N VAL A 15 -12.38 8.29 5.61
CA VAL A 15 -13.10 7.45 4.63
C VAL A 15 -13.44 8.25 3.39
N GLN A 16 -13.99 9.47 3.54
CA GLN A 16 -14.34 10.31 2.39
C GLN A 16 -13.10 10.62 1.55
N SER A 17 -11.98 10.99 2.17
CA SER A 17 -10.72 11.22 1.46
C SER A 17 -10.23 9.98 0.70
N ALA A 18 -10.38 8.78 1.28
CA ALA A 18 -10.02 7.54 0.62
C ALA A 18 -10.94 7.23 -0.57
N LEU A 19 -12.25 7.48 -0.45
CA LEU A 19 -13.22 7.32 -1.53
C LEU A 19 -12.93 8.27 -2.70
N ASP A 20 -12.58 9.52 -2.41
CA ASP A 20 -12.26 10.52 -3.43
C ASP A 20 -10.96 10.17 -4.18
N GLY A 21 -9.96 9.64 -3.47
CA GLY A 21 -8.68 9.22 -4.06
C GLY A 21 -8.73 7.90 -4.84
N PHE A 22 -9.68 7.01 -4.49
CA PHE A 22 -9.73 5.64 -5.00
C PHE A 22 -9.81 5.53 -6.54
N PRO A 23 -10.63 6.29 -7.27
CA PRO A 23 -10.72 6.18 -8.73
C PRO A 23 -9.36 6.37 -9.41
N SER A 24 -8.62 7.41 -9.02
CA SER A 24 -7.31 7.72 -9.60
C SER A 24 -6.28 6.62 -9.31
N TRP A 25 -6.30 6.05 -8.10
CA TRP A 25 -5.41 4.96 -7.71
C TRP A 25 -5.76 3.63 -8.40
N ALA A 26 -7.04 3.35 -8.55
CA ALA A 26 -7.54 2.14 -9.20
C ALA A 26 -7.20 2.14 -10.71
N GLU A 27 -7.36 3.28 -11.37
CA GLU A 27 -7.05 3.47 -12.79
C GLU A 27 -5.56 3.57 -13.10
N ALA A 28 -4.74 3.93 -12.10
CA ALA A 28 -3.29 4.01 -12.27
C ALA A 28 -2.72 2.70 -12.82
N ILE A 29 -1.84 2.84 -13.83
CA ILE A 29 -1.20 1.68 -14.44
C ILE A 29 -0.41 0.89 -13.37
N PRO A 30 -0.40 -0.45 -13.41
CA PRO A 30 0.26 -1.26 -12.39
C PRO A 30 1.74 -0.89 -12.16
N ALA A 31 2.44 -0.44 -13.22
CA ALA A 31 3.81 0.03 -13.11
C ALA A 31 3.96 1.31 -12.25
N ALA A 32 2.98 2.22 -12.30
CA ALA A 32 3.00 3.44 -11.49
C ALA A 32 2.81 3.12 -10.01
N ARG A 33 1.82 2.26 -9.68
CA ARG A 33 1.61 1.78 -8.30
C ARG A 33 2.84 1.04 -7.77
N SER A 34 3.44 0.18 -8.58
CA SER A 34 4.66 -0.53 -8.20
C SER A 34 5.84 0.42 -7.95
N ARG A 35 6.01 1.48 -8.74
CA ARG A 35 7.05 2.49 -8.49
C ARG A 35 6.80 3.23 -7.18
N ALA A 36 5.54 3.51 -6.83
CA ALA A 36 5.21 4.11 -5.55
C ALA A 36 5.61 3.21 -4.36
N LEU A 37 5.33 1.90 -4.44
CA LEU A 37 5.74 0.94 -3.41
C LEU A 37 7.27 0.81 -3.28
N LEU A 38 8.01 0.84 -4.40
CA LEU A 38 9.48 0.82 -4.37
C LEU A 38 10.05 2.07 -3.70
N LYS A 39 9.53 3.25 -4.07
CA LYS A 39 9.93 4.50 -3.41
C LYS A 39 9.66 4.46 -1.91
N LEU A 40 8.54 3.85 -1.48
CA LEU A 40 8.25 3.67 -0.07
C LEU A 40 9.25 2.72 0.60
N ALA A 41 9.60 1.60 -0.04
CA ALA A 41 10.61 0.67 0.46
C ALA A 41 11.98 1.37 0.63
N ASP A 42 12.42 2.14 -0.36
CA ASP A 42 13.68 2.88 -0.30
C ASP A 42 13.69 3.91 0.84
N ARG A 43 12.55 4.55 1.12
CA ARG A 43 12.40 5.48 2.25
C ARG A 43 12.44 4.76 3.60
N ILE A 44 11.79 3.61 3.73
CA ILE A 44 11.81 2.83 4.96
C ILE A 44 13.22 2.29 5.21
N GLU A 45 13.90 1.79 4.18
CA GLU A 45 15.30 1.33 4.27
C GLU A 45 16.24 2.45 4.71
N SER A 46 16.06 3.67 4.19
CA SER A 46 16.86 4.84 4.63
C SER A 46 16.66 5.22 6.10
N CYS A 47 15.57 4.75 6.72
CA CYS A 47 15.20 5.00 8.10
C CYS A 47 15.17 3.70 8.93
N ALA A 48 15.78 2.61 8.48
CA ALA A 48 15.57 1.30 9.08
C ALA A 48 16.00 1.24 10.56
N GLU A 49 17.17 1.77 10.89
CA GLU A 49 17.68 1.79 12.27
C GLU A 49 16.77 2.59 13.23
N PRO A 50 16.41 3.87 12.97
CA PRO A 50 15.53 4.61 13.87
C PRO A 50 14.10 4.02 13.94
N LEU A 51 13.62 3.35 12.89
CA LEU A 51 12.35 2.64 12.93
C LEU A 51 12.41 1.40 13.82
N ALA A 52 13.50 0.63 13.77
CA ALA A 52 13.69 -0.54 14.63
C ALA A 52 13.81 -0.13 16.12
N GLU A 53 14.53 0.94 16.42
CA GLU A 53 14.61 1.50 17.78
C GLU A 53 13.24 1.97 18.28
N LEU A 54 12.49 2.69 17.45
CA LEU A 54 11.15 3.16 17.80
C LEU A 54 10.22 1.99 18.08
N GLU A 55 10.24 0.99 17.23
CA GLU A 55 9.38 -0.18 17.32
C GLU A 55 9.73 -1.06 18.53
N SER A 56 11.02 -1.23 18.84
CA SER A 56 11.49 -1.87 20.07
C SER A 56 10.99 -1.14 21.31
N ARG A 57 11.05 0.20 21.33
CA ARG A 57 10.56 1.01 22.46
C ARG A 57 9.04 1.03 22.57
N ASN A 58 8.33 0.96 21.44
CA ASN A 58 6.87 1.01 21.39
C ASN A 58 6.23 -0.29 21.88
N VAL A 59 6.76 -1.44 21.45
CA VAL A 59 6.17 -2.76 21.73
C VAL A 59 6.92 -3.51 22.84
N GLY A 60 8.17 -3.12 23.14
CA GLY A 60 9.00 -3.74 24.17
C GLY A 60 9.75 -4.99 23.71
N LYS A 61 9.83 -5.24 22.40
CA LYS A 61 10.58 -6.38 21.84
C LYS A 61 12.08 -6.10 21.75
N PRO A 62 12.95 -7.13 21.81
CA PRO A 62 14.38 -6.96 21.60
C PRO A 62 14.69 -6.26 20.27
N LEU A 63 15.71 -5.41 20.26
CA LEU A 63 16.09 -4.64 19.06
C LEU A 63 16.34 -5.52 17.84
N ALA A 64 16.95 -6.70 18.03
CA ALA A 64 17.18 -7.66 16.94
C ALA A 64 15.87 -8.07 16.24
N VAL A 65 14.84 -8.40 17.02
CA VAL A 65 13.51 -8.76 16.48
C VAL A 65 12.86 -7.57 15.77
N ALA A 66 13.01 -6.36 16.32
CA ALA A 66 12.50 -5.15 15.68
C ALA A 66 13.21 -4.85 14.35
N LYS A 67 14.50 -5.18 14.20
CA LYS A 67 15.23 -5.07 12.94
C LYS A 67 14.68 -6.05 11.90
N ASP A 68 14.46 -7.30 12.30
CA ASP A 68 13.86 -8.32 11.44
C ASP A 68 12.48 -7.88 10.91
N ASP A 69 11.65 -7.27 11.76
CA ASP A 69 10.32 -6.76 11.35
C ASP A 69 10.41 -5.64 10.30
N VAL A 70 11.38 -4.74 10.44
CA VAL A 70 11.60 -3.64 9.49
C VAL A 70 12.12 -4.18 8.16
N GLU A 71 13.07 -5.11 8.19
CA GLU A 71 13.59 -5.80 7.00
C GLU A 71 12.46 -6.57 6.28
N PHE A 72 11.64 -7.29 7.04
CA PHE A 72 10.47 -7.99 6.50
C PHE A 72 9.47 -7.04 5.84
N ALA A 73 9.23 -5.86 6.42
CA ALA A 73 8.37 -4.84 5.82
C ALA A 73 8.92 -4.32 4.48
N ILE A 74 10.22 -4.06 4.41
CA ILE A 74 10.91 -3.64 3.18
C ILE A 74 10.79 -4.72 2.09
N ASP A 75 11.06 -5.97 2.45
CA ASP A 75 10.99 -7.09 1.53
C ASP A 75 9.58 -7.34 1.01
N ASN A 76 8.56 -7.22 1.86
CA ASN A 76 7.17 -7.32 1.43
C ASN A 76 6.81 -6.25 0.40
N LEU A 77 7.23 -5.01 0.60
CA LEU A 77 6.99 -3.93 -0.36
C LEU A 77 7.70 -4.21 -1.69
N ARG A 78 8.93 -4.73 -1.65
CA ARG A 78 9.70 -5.14 -2.84
C ARG A 78 9.10 -6.38 -3.53
N PHE A 79 8.51 -7.30 -2.78
CA PHE A 79 7.87 -8.51 -3.28
C PHE A 79 6.52 -8.21 -3.95
N LEU A 80 5.70 -7.32 -3.38
CA LEU A 80 4.38 -6.96 -3.92
C LEU A 80 4.47 -6.37 -5.35
N ARG A 81 5.62 -5.81 -5.74
CA ARG A 81 5.94 -5.51 -7.14
C ARG A 81 5.88 -6.75 -8.04
N ARG A 82 6.48 -7.87 -7.61
CA ARG A 82 6.63 -9.09 -8.43
C ARG A 82 5.29 -9.79 -8.66
N ARG A 83 4.33 -9.68 -7.73
CA ARG A 83 2.95 -10.22 -7.89
C ARG A 83 2.18 -9.60 -9.08
N ARG A 84 2.69 -8.53 -9.68
CA ARG A 84 2.25 -7.95 -10.96
C ARG A 84 2.15 -8.97 -12.10
N ALA A 85 2.94 -10.05 -12.08
CA ALA A 85 2.88 -11.07 -13.13
C ALA A 85 1.53 -11.80 -13.18
N LEU A 86 0.76 -11.86 -12.08
CA LEU A 86 -0.44 -12.70 -11.98
C LEU A 86 -1.77 -11.93 -12.02
N ILE A 87 -1.77 -10.62 -11.71
CA ILE A 87 -3.00 -9.80 -11.59
C ILE A 87 -3.05 -8.69 -12.65
N GLY A 88 -2.41 -8.92 -13.80
CA GLY A 88 -2.59 -8.06 -14.96
C GLY A 88 -3.92 -8.35 -15.63
N ARG A 89 -5.01 -7.65 -15.26
CA ARG A 89 -6.17 -7.57 -16.16
C ARG A 89 -5.69 -6.87 -17.43
N PRO A 90 -5.69 -7.53 -18.60
CA PRO A 90 -5.27 -6.88 -19.83
C PRO A 90 -6.21 -5.69 -20.12
N ARG A 91 -5.62 -4.59 -20.57
CA ARG A 91 -6.27 -3.31 -20.89
C ARG A 91 -7.40 -3.43 -21.94
N CYS A 92 -7.58 -4.61 -22.56
CA CYS A 92 -8.59 -4.88 -23.58
C CYS A 92 -10.02 -5.07 -23.05
N TRP A 93 -10.22 -5.37 -21.77
CA TRP A 93 -11.54 -5.79 -21.28
C TRP A 93 -12.57 -4.66 -21.10
N ARG A 94 -12.16 -3.38 -21.17
CA ARG A 94 -13.05 -2.23 -20.90
C ARG A 94 -13.46 -1.41 -22.12
N ARG A 95 -12.94 -1.69 -23.33
CA ARG A 95 -13.20 -0.81 -24.48
C ARG A 95 -13.77 -1.42 -25.76
N ASN A 96 -13.89 -2.74 -25.94
CA ASN A 96 -14.56 -3.27 -27.16
C ASN A 96 -14.90 -4.78 -27.19
N CYS A 97 -15.51 -5.33 -26.14
CA CYS A 97 -16.12 -6.67 -26.22
C CYS A 97 -17.65 -6.59 -26.09
N GLY A 98 -18.30 -6.26 -27.22
CA GLY A 98 -19.59 -6.83 -27.65
C GLY A 98 -20.75 -6.84 -26.66
N LEU A 99 -21.22 -5.67 -26.21
CA LEU A 99 -22.62 -5.51 -25.77
C LEU A 99 -23.52 -5.33 -27.01
N LYS A 100 -23.66 -6.42 -27.78
CA LYS A 100 -24.70 -6.60 -28.81
C LYS A 100 -24.96 -8.10 -28.91
N LEU A 101 -25.86 -8.60 -28.07
CA LEU A 101 -26.73 -9.76 -28.26
C LEU A 101 -27.46 -10.00 -26.93
N LEU A 102 -28.75 -10.31 -26.99
CA LEU A 102 -29.73 -10.40 -25.89
C LEU A 102 -30.49 -9.10 -25.54
N ARG A 103 -31.07 -8.49 -26.57
CA ARG A 103 -32.44 -7.94 -26.51
C ARG A 103 -33.14 -8.19 -27.85
N THR A 104 -33.66 -9.40 -27.99
CA THR A 104 -34.84 -9.79 -28.77
C THR A 104 -35.40 -11.02 -28.08
#